data_AF-A0A3D4JSK3-F1
#
_entry.id   AF-A0A3D4JSK3-F1
#
_cell.length_a   1.000
_cell.length_b   1.000
_cell.length_c   1.000
_cell.angle_alpha   90.00
_cell.angle_beta   90.00
_cell.angle_gamma   90.00
#
_symmetry.space_group_name_H-M   'P 1'
#
loop_
_entity.id
_entity.type
_entity.pdbx_description
1 polymer ?
#
loop_
_entity_poly.entity_id
_entity_poly.type
_entity_poly.pdbx_seq_one_letter_code
_entity_poly.pdbx_strand_id
1 'polypeptide(L)'
;MKKKRCKLTFSKAQKEIEELSKLNADQYIDMYYGDASHFGLVPNVPYAWQSKDDPVLLPSIRGKSTSVFGLMNTLGDLVYDFFDKTINSEMLIVFFDRFAQTIVKKTVVVLDNSSLHTSKKFKEKIKEWKELDLLIYFIPPYSPELNKIEILWRFVKYKWLKFDAYISFENLKASLKDVLDNFGKKCIINF
;
A
#
# COMPACT_ATOMS: atom_id res chain seq x y z
N MET A 1 -17.18 -11.33 16.20
CA MET A 1 -18.16 -10.54 15.41
C MET A 1 -17.43 -9.40 14.71
N LYS A 2 -17.33 -9.39 13.38
CA LYS A 2 -16.82 -8.22 12.64
C LYS A 2 -17.80 -7.06 12.91
N LYS A 3 -17.33 -5.97 13.54
CA LYS A 3 -18.15 -4.77 13.73
C LYS A 3 -18.64 -4.30 12.36
N LYS A 4 -19.96 -4.11 12.22
CA LYS A 4 -20.60 -3.74 10.94
C LYS A 4 -20.17 -2.30 10.58
N ARG A 5 -19.69 -2.08 9.35
CA ARG A 5 -19.37 -0.72 8.84
C ARG A 5 -20.60 0.19 8.92
N CYS A 6 -20.41 1.45 9.28
CA CYS A 6 -21.48 2.45 9.20
C CYS A 6 -21.67 2.86 7.74
N LYS A 7 -22.87 2.61 7.18
CA LYS A 7 -23.17 2.90 5.77
C LYS A 7 -23.08 4.39 5.43
N LEU A 8 -23.49 5.26 6.36
CA LEU A 8 -23.50 6.71 6.15
C LEU A 8 -22.07 7.25 6.03
N THR A 9 -21.19 6.88 6.98
CA THR A 9 -19.78 7.33 6.95
C THR A 9 -19.05 6.76 5.75
N PHE A 10 -19.35 5.52 5.35
CA PHE A 10 -18.79 4.91 4.15
C PHE A 10 -19.18 5.67 2.88
N SER A 11 -20.48 5.91 2.69
CA SER A 11 -20.96 6.61 1.49
C SER A 11 -20.45 8.05 1.40
N LYS A 12 -20.34 8.73 2.55
CA LYS A 12 -19.72 10.06 2.62
C LYS A 12 -18.25 10.01 2.19
N ALA A 13 -17.46 9.12 2.78
CA ALA A 13 -16.04 9.01 2.46
C ALA A 13 -15.79 8.63 0.99
N GLN A 14 -16.65 7.76 0.43
CA GLN A 14 -16.59 7.41 -0.99
C GLN A 14 -16.72 8.64 -1.90
N LYS A 15 -17.68 9.54 -1.61
CA LYS A 15 -17.87 10.78 -2.37
C LYS A 15 -16.67 11.73 -2.22
N GLU A 16 -16.19 11.92 -1.00
CA GLU A 16 -15.03 12.80 -0.73
C GLU A 16 -13.77 12.29 -1.46
N ILE A 17 -13.52 10.98 -1.45
CA ILE A 17 -12.41 10.37 -2.20
C ILE A 17 -12.59 10.54 -3.70
N GLU A 18 -13.82 10.44 -4.22
CA GLU A 18 -14.11 10.67 -5.64
C GLU A 18 -13.83 12.13 -6.04
N GLU A 19 -14.21 13.10 -5.22
CA GLU A 19 -13.92 14.52 -5.43
C GLU A 19 -12.41 14.79 -5.40
N LEU A 20 -11.69 14.24 -4.43
CA LEU A 20 -10.22 14.34 -4.37
C LEU A 20 -9.56 13.69 -5.58
N SER A 21 -10.08 12.55 -6.04
CA SER A 21 -9.58 11.85 -7.22
C SER A 21 -9.78 12.68 -8.49
N LYS A 22 -10.88 13.44 -8.60
CA LYS A 22 -11.11 14.38 -9.71
C LYS A 22 -10.10 15.53 -9.67
N LEU A 23 -9.90 16.15 -8.49
CA LEU A 23 -8.89 17.20 -8.33
C LEU A 23 -7.47 16.72 -8.65
N ASN A 24 -7.13 15.47 -8.31
CA ASN A 24 -5.86 14.85 -8.69
C ASN A 24 -5.75 14.62 -10.20
N ALA A 25 -6.83 14.15 -10.85
CA ALA A 25 -6.86 13.96 -12.31
C ALA A 25 -6.70 15.31 -13.05
N ASP A 26 -7.33 16.36 -12.53
CA ASP A 26 -7.22 17.74 -13.04
C ASP A 26 -5.93 18.45 -12.59
N GLN A 27 -5.02 17.74 -11.89
CA GLN A 27 -3.71 18.19 -11.42
C GLN A 27 -3.70 19.35 -10.41
N TYR A 28 -4.85 19.69 -9.79
CA TYR A 28 -4.93 20.70 -8.73
C TYR A 28 -4.26 20.27 -7.43
N ILE A 29 -4.29 18.97 -7.14
CA ILE A 29 -3.61 18.34 -5.99
C ILE A 29 -2.90 17.08 -6.46
N ASP A 30 -2.04 16.52 -5.61
CA ASP A 30 -1.57 15.15 -5.77
C ASP A 30 -2.27 14.26 -4.72
N MET A 31 -2.62 13.03 -5.09
CA MET A 31 -3.34 12.11 -4.22
C MET A 31 -2.66 10.74 -4.18
N TYR A 32 -2.34 10.28 -2.97
CA TYR A 32 -1.72 8.99 -2.74
C TYR A 32 -2.58 8.13 -1.81
N TYR A 33 -2.53 6.83 -2.02
CA TYR A 33 -3.12 5.80 -1.17
C TYR A 33 -1.99 5.11 -0.41
N GLY A 34 -2.08 5.08 0.92
CA GLY A 34 -1.04 4.53 1.77
C GLY A 34 -1.48 3.28 2.52
N ASP A 35 -0.61 2.27 2.56
CA ASP A 35 -0.82 1.04 3.33
C ASP A 35 0.49 0.23 3.49
N ALA A 36 0.49 -0.69 4.44
CA ALA A 36 1.54 -1.68 4.62
C ALA A 36 1.12 -3.08 4.13
N SER A 37 1.99 -3.76 3.39
CA SER A 37 1.79 -5.17 3.03
C SER A 37 2.94 -6.05 3.45
N HIS A 38 2.61 -7.25 3.92
CA HIS A 38 3.56 -8.26 4.34
C HIS A 38 3.90 -9.24 3.20
N PHE A 39 5.18 -9.59 3.08
CA PHE A 39 5.71 -10.53 2.10
C PHE A 39 6.66 -11.53 2.77
N GLY A 40 6.41 -12.81 2.57
CA GLY A 40 7.25 -13.89 3.09
C GLY A 40 7.36 -15.05 2.09
N LEU A 41 8.14 -16.06 2.46
CA LEU A 41 8.41 -17.23 1.63
C LEU A 41 7.27 -18.27 1.60
N VAL A 42 6.15 -17.98 2.26
CA VAL A 42 4.90 -18.73 2.06
C VAL A 42 4.12 -18.02 0.95
N PRO A 43 4.08 -18.56 -0.28
CA PRO A 43 3.44 -17.88 -1.41
C PRO A 43 1.92 -17.80 -1.23
N ASN A 44 1.32 -16.77 -1.83
CA ASN A 44 -0.13 -16.74 -2.00
C ASN A 44 -0.47 -17.61 -3.20
N VAL A 45 -1.13 -18.74 -2.98
CA VAL A 45 -1.46 -19.69 -4.05
C VAL A 45 -2.78 -19.27 -4.72
N PRO A 46 -2.78 -18.81 -5.98
CA PRO A 46 -4.02 -18.54 -6.70
C PRO A 46 -4.73 -19.84 -7.06
N TYR A 47 -6.03 -19.73 -7.35
CA TYR A 47 -6.79 -20.85 -7.88
C TYR A 47 -6.37 -21.17 -9.32
N ALA A 48 -6.12 -22.45 -9.61
CA ALA A 48 -5.80 -22.95 -10.95
C ALA A 48 -6.28 -24.40 -11.11
N TRP A 49 -6.75 -24.74 -12.31
CA TRP A 49 -6.97 -26.12 -12.73
C TRP A 49 -5.63 -26.72 -13.17
N GLN A 50 -5.31 -27.92 -12.69
CA GLN A 50 -4.03 -28.58 -12.95
C GLN A 50 -4.24 -30.07 -13.23
N SER A 51 -3.34 -30.66 -14.01
CA SER A 51 -3.32 -32.12 -14.17
C SER A 51 -3.00 -32.78 -12.83
N LYS A 52 -3.66 -33.91 -12.55
CA LYS A 52 -3.41 -34.67 -11.31
C LYS A 52 -2.00 -35.28 -11.30
N ASP A 53 -1.48 -35.63 -12.48
CA ASP A 53 -0.24 -36.39 -12.61
C ASP A 53 1.01 -35.50 -12.71
N ASP A 54 0.83 -34.21 -13.00
CA ASP A 54 1.92 -33.23 -13.13
C ASP A 54 1.50 -31.85 -12.55
N PRO A 55 1.40 -31.74 -11.22
CA PRO A 55 1.05 -30.48 -10.58
C PRO A 55 2.25 -29.53 -10.51
N VAL A 56 1.98 -28.24 -10.73
CA VAL A 56 2.96 -27.17 -10.48
C VAL A 56 3.12 -26.99 -8.97
N LEU A 57 4.32 -27.29 -8.48
CA LEU A 57 4.68 -27.14 -7.07
C LEU A 57 5.33 -25.77 -6.82
N LEU A 58 5.02 -25.15 -5.68
CA LEU A 58 5.62 -23.90 -5.25
C LEU A 58 6.50 -24.13 -4.02
N PRO A 59 7.71 -23.55 -3.98
CA PRO A 59 8.50 -23.51 -2.77
C PRO A 59 7.71 -22.78 -1.67
N SER A 60 7.70 -23.34 -0.46
CA SER A 60 7.04 -22.74 0.69
C SER A 60 7.88 -22.95 1.94
N ILE A 61 8.40 -21.85 2.48
CA ILE A 61 9.29 -21.88 3.64
C ILE A 61 8.73 -20.92 4.69
N ARG A 62 8.53 -21.41 5.92
CA ARG A 62 8.23 -20.55 7.06
C ARG A 62 9.53 -19.91 7.56
N GLY A 63 9.50 -18.62 7.89
CA GLY A 63 10.67 -17.95 8.44
C GLY A 63 10.67 -16.47 8.12
N LYS A 64 11.74 -16.03 7.45
CA LYS A 64 11.98 -14.61 7.15
C LYS A 64 10.86 -14.02 6.29
N SER A 65 10.55 -12.76 6.59
CA SER A 65 9.59 -11.94 5.87
C SER A 65 9.98 -10.48 5.99
N THR A 66 9.41 -9.66 5.11
CA THR A 66 9.58 -8.21 5.09
C THR A 66 8.21 -7.57 4.96
N SER A 67 8.05 -6.39 5.52
CA SER A 67 6.87 -5.55 5.31
C SER A 67 7.26 -4.39 4.41
N VAL A 68 6.38 -3.99 3.52
CA VAL A 68 6.55 -2.82 2.67
C VAL A 68 5.47 -1.83 3.03
N PHE A 69 5.84 -0.59 3.36
CA PHE A 69 4.89 0.52 3.38
C PHE A 69 5.04 1.28 2.07
N GLY A 70 3.91 1.58 1.43
CA GLY A 70 3.89 2.31 0.16
C GLY A 70 2.88 3.44 0.19
N LEU A 71 3.18 4.50 -0.55
CA LEU A 71 2.27 5.57 -0.98
C LEU A 71 2.17 5.50 -2.49
N MET A 72 0.98 5.17 -3.00
CA MET A 72 0.74 4.95 -4.42
C MET A 72 -0.22 6.00 -4.98
N ASN A 73 0.18 6.66 -6.06
CA ASN A 73 -0.71 7.47 -6.89
C ASN A 73 -1.27 6.63 -8.04
N THR A 74 -2.54 6.84 -8.41
CA THR A 74 -3.17 6.14 -9.54
C THR A 74 -2.60 6.51 -10.91
N LEU A 75 -1.78 7.56 -10.99
CA LEU A 75 -1.05 7.98 -12.19
C LEU A 75 0.26 7.20 -12.42
N GLY A 76 0.59 6.24 -11.55
CA GLY A 76 1.74 5.34 -11.73
C GLY A 76 2.97 5.69 -10.88
N ASP A 77 2.84 6.61 -9.93
CA ASP A 77 3.92 6.89 -8.96
C ASP A 77 3.76 6.04 -7.68
N LEU A 78 4.90 5.64 -7.12
CA LEU A 78 4.96 4.83 -5.90
C LEU A 78 6.22 5.18 -5.09
N VAL A 79 5.99 5.71 -3.88
CA VAL A 79 7.04 5.90 -2.87
C VAL A 79 6.92 4.78 -1.85
N TYR A 80 7.99 4.06 -1.56
CA TYR A 80 7.92 2.91 -0.65
C TYR A 80 9.22 2.67 0.11
N ASP A 81 9.11 1.95 1.24
CA ASP A 81 10.24 1.48 2.04
C ASP A 81 10.04 0.03 2.46
N PHE A 82 11.16 -0.69 2.59
CA PHE A 82 11.20 -2.01 3.21
C PHE A 82 11.42 -1.92 4.72
N PHE A 83 10.72 -2.77 5.45
CA PHE A 83 10.77 -2.90 6.90
C PHE A 83 11.00 -4.38 7.26
N ASP A 84 12.22 -4.70 7.71
CA ASP A 84 12.58 -6.07 8.12
C ASP A 84 12.11 -6.42 9.55
N LYS A 85 11.39 -5.50 10.19
CA LYS A 85 10.81 -5.66 11.53
C LYS A 85 9.35 -5.21 11.49
N THR A 86 8.63 -5.50 12.57
CA THR A 86 7.29 -4.94 12.79
C THR A 86 7.34 -3.42 12.64
N ILE A 87 6.55 -2.90 11.71
CA ILE A 87 6.42 -1.46 11.49
C ILE A 87 5.86 -0.84 12.76
N ASN A 88 6.45 0.27 13.21
CA ASN A 88 5.93 1.08 14.30
C ASN A 88 5.68 2.51 13.81
N SER A 89 4.99 3.31 14.62
CA SER A 89 4.66 4.68 14.24
C SER A 89 5.87 5.59 14.03
N GLU A 90 7.00 5.38 14.71
CA GLU A 90 8.20 6.22 14.56
C GLU A 90 8.86 5.98 13.21
N MET A 91 8.93 4.72 12.77
CA MET A 91 9.41 4.36 11.44
C MET A 91 8.55 4.99 10.35
N LEU A 92 7.22 4.99 10.52
CA LEU A 92 6.33 5.68 9.59
C LEU A 92 6.48 7.19 9.64
N ILE A 93 6.68 7.80 10.81
CA ILE A 93 6.94 9.24 10.91
C ILE A 93 8.17 9.62 10.08
N VAL A 94 9.27 8.86 10.19
CA VAL A 94 10.48 9.09 9.39
C VAL A 94 10.19 8.95 7.89
N PHE A 95 9.42 7.94 7.50
CA PHE A 95 8.99 7.76 6.11
C PHE A 95 8.20 8.97 5.58
N PHE A 96 7.19 9.42 6.33
CA PHE A 96 6.35 10.56 5.97
C PHE A 96 7.10 11.89 6.04
N ASP A 97 8.04 12.07 6.97
CA ASP A 97 8.89 13.26 7.05
C ASP A 97 9.72 13.40 5.78
N ARG A 98 10.34 12.32 5.29
CA ARG A 98 11.05 12.34 4.00
C ARG A 98 10.11 12.63 2.85
N PHE A 99 8.94 11.98 2.82
CA PHE A 99 7.95 12.22 1.76
C PHE A 99 7.47 13.68 1.73
N ALA A 100 7.19 14.28 2.90
CA ALA A 100 6.78 15.67 3.04
C ALA A 100 7.84 16.68 2.57
N GLN A 101 9.13 16.30 2.50
CA GLN A 101 10.17 17.16 1.91
C GLN A 101 10.22 17.08 0.38
N THR A 102 9.56 16.09 -0.23
CA THR A 102 9.57 15.89 -1.68
C THR A 102 8.37 16.52 -2.39
N ILE A 103 7.33 16.91 -1.64
CA ILE A 103 6.11 17.46 -2.22
C ILE A 103 6.34 18.91 -2.69
N VAL A 104 5.83 19.18 -3.89
CA VAL A 104 5.87 20.51 -4.54
C VAL A 104 4.47 21.10 -4.73
N LYS A 105 3.44 20.30 -4.45
CA LYS A 105 2.03 20.61 -4.60
C LYS A 105 1.30 20.08 -3.37
N LYS A 106 0.17 20.72 -3.05
CA LYS A 106 -0.79 20.20 -2.06
C LYS A 106 -1.07 18.73 -2.31
N THR A 107 -0.73 17.91 -1.33
CA THR A 107 -0.77 16.45 -1.44
C THR A 107 -1.70 15.89 -0.39
N VAL A 108 -2.61 15.00 -0.80
CA VAL A 108 -3.52 14.29 0.10
C VAL A 108 -3.14 12.81 0.14
N VAL A 109 -2.86 12.28 1.32
CA VAL A 109 -2.62 10.85 1.53
C VAL A 109 -3.83 10.22 2.21
N VAL A 110 -4.43 9.25 1.53
CA VAL A 110 -5.52 8.43 2.06
C VAL A 110 -4.94 7.26 2.84
N LEU A 111 -5.30 7.15 4.12
CA LEU A 111 -4.84 6.09 5.03
C LEU A 111 -6.00 5.37 5.70
N ASP A 112 -5.77 4.11 6.07
CA ASP A 112 -6.66 3.39 6.96
C ASP A 112 -6.51 3.85 8.43
N ASN A 113 -7.39 3.34 9.29
CA ASN A 113 -7.38 3.66 10.73
C ASN A 113 -6.52 2.68 11.56
N SER A 114 -5.46 2.10 10.96
CA SER A 114 -4.54 1.21 11.67
C SER A 114 -3.92 1.88 12.90
N SER A 115 -3.55 1.07 13.90
CA SER A 115 -2.85 1.54 15.10
C SER A 115 -1.53 2.23 14.75
N LEU A 116 -0.93 1.87 13.61
CA LEU A 116 0.30 2.48 13.09
C LEU A 116 0.15 3.99 12.83
N HIS A 117 -1.03 4.43 12.37
CA HIS A 117 -1.31 5.82 12.00
C HIS A 117 -2.03 6.63 13.07
N THR A 118 -2.49 5.97 14.15
CA THR A 118 -3.37 6.60 15.15
C THR A 118 -2.68 6.91 16.47
N SER A 119 -1.37 6.66 16.57
CA SER A 119 -0.57 7.01 17.75
C SER A 119 -0.53 8.52 17.98
N LYS A 120 -0.32 8.93 19.23
CA LYS A 120 -0.26 10.36 19.61
C LYS A 120 0.82 11.10 18.84
N LYS A 121 2.02 10.52 18.75
CA LYS A 121 3.16 11.07 18.00
C LYS A 121 2.82 11.27 16.52
N PHE A 122 2.18 10.29 15.89
CA PHE A 122 1.78 10.40 14.49
C PHE A 122 0.77 11.53 14.30
N LYS A 123 -0.24 11.64 15.17
CA LYS A 123 -1.23 12.73 15.13
C LYS A 123 -0.64 14.12 15.35
N GLU A 124 0.40 14.24 16.18
CA GLU A 124 1.14 15.49 16.35
C GLU A 124 1.85 15.88 15.05
N LYS A 125 2.54 14.92 14.42
CA LYS A 125 3.21 15.12 13.13
C LYS A 125 2.28 15.47 11.97
N ILE A 126 1.03 15.00 11.97
CA ILE A 126 0.03 15.41 10.97
C ILE A 126 -0.14 16.94 10.94
N LYS A 127 -0.05 17.61 12.10
CA LYS A 127 -0.15 19.08 12.15
C LYS A 127 1.05 19.74 11.47
N GLU A 128 2.25 19.22 11.70
CA GLU A 128 3.48 19.72 11.06
C GLU A 128 3.45 19.47 9.55
N TRP A 129 3.04 18.28 9.11
CA TRP A 129 2.90 17.94 7.70
C TRP A 129 1.88 18.81 6.99
N LYS A 130 0.81 19.21 7.68
CA LYS A 130 -0.18 20.13 7.12
C LYS A 130 0.42 21.49 6.77
N GLU A 131 1.37 22.00 7.55
CA GLU A 131 2.10 23.24 7.25
C GLU A 131 3.03 23.09 6.03
N LEU A 132 3.38 21.85 5.68
CA LEU A 132 4.11 21.50 4.47
C LEU A 132 3.18 21.15 3.30
N ASP A 133 1.87 21.45 3.39
CA ASP A 133 0.87 21.11 2.37
C ASP A 133 0.61 19.60 2.17
N LEU A 134 1.01 18.77 3.15
CA LEU A 134 0.70 17.34 3.22
C LEU A 134 -0.51 17.09 4.15
N LEU A 135 -1.63 16.70 3.57
CA LEU A 135 -2.89 16.42 4.25
C LEU A 135 -3.11 14.92 4.39
N ILE A 136 -3.51 14.46 5.57
CA ILE A 136 -3.88 13.06 5.82
C ILE A 136 -5.41 12.92 5.87
N TYR A 137 -5.95 12.04 5.04
CA TYR A 137 -7.36 11.69 5.01
C TYR A 137 -7.55 10.24 5.50
N PHE A 138 -8.27 10.06 6.61
CA PHE A 138 -8.53 8.74 7.18
C PHE A 138 -9.84 8.15 6.67
N ILE A 139 -9.78 6.96 6.06
CA ILE A 139 -11.00 6.25 5.63
C ILE A 139 -11.73 5.62 6.81
N PRO A 140 -13.07 5.45 6.74
CA PRO A 140 -13.83 4.81 7.81
C PRO A 140 -13.32 3.39 8.12
N PRO A 141 -13.36 2.94 9.39
CA PRO A 141 -12.95 1.60 9.75
C PRO A 141 -13.65 0.50 8.93
N TYR A 142 -12.92 -0.57 8.63
CA TYR A 142 -13.42 -1.72 7.85
C TYR A 142 -13.86 -1.37 6.42
N SER A 143 -13.16 -0.46 5.76
CA SER A 143 -13.44 -0.02 4.39
C SER A 143 -12.24 -0.16 3.42
N PRO A 144 -11.52 -1.30 3.40
CA PRO A 144 -10.31 -1.47 2.58
C PRO A 144 -10.56 -1.23 1.07
N GLU A 145 -11.79 -1.40 0.59
CA GLU A 145 -12.19 -1.07 -0.77
C GLU A 145 -12.03 0.40 -1.17
N LEU A 146 -11.93 1.31 -0.18
CA LEU A 146 -11.65 2.73 -0.41
C LEU A 146 -10.15 3.02 -0.54
N ASN A 147 -9.28 2.06 -0.18
CA ASN A 147 -7.83 2.22 -0.24
C ASN A 147 -7.27 1.52 -1.48
N LYS A 148 -7.06 2.26 -2.58
CA LYS A 148 -6.71 1.66 -3.89
C LYS A 148 -5.35 0.94 -3.90
N ILE A 149 -4.44 1.25 -2.98
CA ILE A 149 -3.14 0.54 -2.88
C ILE A 149 -3.32 -0.96 -2.53
N GLU A 150 -4.45 -1.36 -1.94
CA GLU A 150 -4.78 -2.79 -1.74
C GLU A 150 -4.84 -3.55 -3.08
N ILE A 151 -5.22 -2.87 -4.17
CA ILE A 151 -5.18 -3.44 -5.52
C ILE A 151 -3.72 -3.64 -5.95
N LEU A 152 -2.82 -2.69 -5.69
CA LEU A 152 -1.39 -2.86 -5.94
C LEU A 152 -0.86 -4.11 -5.25
N TRP A 153 -1.11 -4.26 -3.94
CA TRP A 153 -0.64 -5.44 -3.20
C TRP A 153 -1.18 -6.76 -3.74
N ARG A 154 -2.43 -6.77 -4.22
CA ARG A 154 -3.00 -7.94 -4.90
C ARG A 154 -2.28 -8.24 -6.21
N PHE A 155 -1.99 -7.23 -7.04
CA PHE A 155 -1.25 -7.43 -8.29
C PHE A 155 0.17 -7.95 -8.03
N VAL A 156 0.88 -7.37 -7.07
CA VAL A 156 2.20 -7.86 -6.67
C VAL A 156 2.15 -9.33 -6.27
N LYS A 157 1.23 -9.71 -5.37
CA LYS A 157 1.17 -11.06 -4.80
C LYS A 157 0.68 -12.14 -5.77
N TYR A 158 -0.25 -11.81 -6.65
CA TYR A 158 -0.95 -12.80 -7.47
C TYR A 158 -0.62 -12.75 -8.95
N LYS A 159 0.03 -11.68 -9.43
CA LYS A 159 0.30 -11.50 -10.88
C LYS A 159 1.76 -11.22 -11.21
N TRP A 160 2.46 -10.44 -10.38
CA TRP A 160 3.79 -9.94 -10.77
C TRP A 160 4.95 -10.66 -10.10
N LEU A 161 4.79 -11.14 -8.87
CA LEU A 161 5.78 -12.03 -8.27
C LEU A 161 5.71 -13.41 -8.94
N LYS A 162 6.82 -13.79 -9.57
CA LYS A 162 7.03 -15.10 -10.18
C LYS A 162 7.37 -16.16 -9.13
N PHE A 163 7.24 -17.43 -9.50
CA PHE A 163 7.47 -18.55 -8.58
C PHE A 163 8.91 -18.66 -8.09
N ASP A 164 9.88 -18.25 -8.90
CA ASP A 164 11.30 -18.19 -8.55
C ASP A 164 11.62 -17.18 -7.44
N ALA A 165 10.76 -16.17 -7.21
CA ALA A 165 10.88 -15.25 -6.10
C ALA A 165 10.81 -15.96 -4.74
N TYR A 166 10.20 -17.14 -4.66
CA TYR A 166 10.00 -17.87 -3.41
C TYR A 166 11.13 -18.87 -3.08
N ILE A 167 12.18 -18.94 -3.91
CA ILE A 167 13.33 -19.85 -3.69
C ILE A 167 14.15 -19.44 -2.46
N SER A 168 14.34 -18.14 -2.23
CA SER A 168 15.09 -17.60 -1.09
C SER A 168 14.55 -16.23 -0.69
N PHE A 169 14.84 -15.79 0.55
CA PHE A 169 14.37 -14.49 1.03
C PHE A 169 15.02 -13.34 0.28
N GLU A 170 16.29 -13.52 -0.10
CA GLU A 170 17.08 -12.59 -0.89
C GLU A 170 16.47 -12.43 -2.30
N ASN A 171 16.08 -13.54 -2.94
CA ASN A 171 15.36 -13.51 -4.21
C ASN A 171 14.00 -12.82 -4.07
N LEU A 172 13.25 -13.10 -3.00
CA LEU A 172 11.96 -12.47 -2.75
C LEU A 172 12.11 -10.94 -2.65
N LYS A 173 13.08 -10.45 -1.88
CA LYS A 173 13.32 -9.00 -1.75
C LYS A 173 13.78 -8.38 -3.06
N ALA A 174 14.64 -9.04 -3.82
CA ALA A 174 15.11 -8.56 -5.11
C ALA A 174 13.98 -8.47 -6.14
N SER A 175 13.19 -9.54 -6.31
CA SER A 175 12.04 -9.57 -7.22
C SER A 175 10.95 -8.59 -6.79
N LEU A 176 10.70 -8.46 -5.49
CA LEU A 176 9.75 -7.47 -4.98
C LEU A 176 10.23 -6.04 -5.26
N LYS A 177 11.52 -5.75 -5.05
CA LYS A 177 12.08 -4.43 -5.37
C LYS A 177 11.94 -4.13 -6.87
N ASP A 178 12.28 -5.07 -7.74
CA ASP A 178 12.14 -4.89 -9.20
C ASP A 178 10.70 -4.60 -9.60
N VAL A 179 9.73 -5.34 -9.06
CA VAL A 179 8.30 -5.10 -9.31
C VAL A 179 7.88 -3.69 -8.88
N LEU A 180 8.31 -3.24 -7.70
CA LEU A 180 7.94 -1.92 -7.16
C LEU A 180 8.63 -0.77 -7.93
N ASP A 181 9.92 -0.89 -8.28
CA ASP A 181 10.68 0.09 -9.07
C ASP A 181 10.09 0.28 -10.50
N ASN A 182 9.45 -0.77 -11.02
CA ASN A 182 8.82 -0.80 -12.34
C ASN A 182 7.31 -0.53 -12.32
N PHE A 183 6.72 -0.18 -11.16
CA PHE A 183 5.34 0.29 -11.09
C PHE A 183 5.14 1.55 -11.96
N GLY A 184 4.00 1.62 -12.64
CA GLY A 184 3.70 2.69 -13.61
C GLY A 184 4.49 2.62 -14.93
N LYS A 185 5.48 1.72 -15.04
CA LYS A 185 6.30 1.52 -16.25
C LYS A 185 5.98 0.19 -16.93
N LYS A 186 6.43 -0.92 -16.32
CA LYS A 186 6.16 -2.29 -16.79
C LYS A 186 5.02 -2.95 -16.01
N CYS A 187 4.86 -2.56 -14.75
CA CYS A 187 3.81 -3.04 -13.85
C CYS A 187 2.70 -1.99 -13.79
N ILE A 188 1.74 -2.08 -14.72
CA ILE A 188 0.64 -1.10 -14.89
C ILE A 188 -0.66 -1.67 -14.31
N ILE A 189 -1.40 -0.83 -13.59
CA ILE A 189 -2.77 -1.11 -13.12
C ILE A 189 -3.68 -0.04 -13.70
N ASN A 190 -4.76 -0.48 -14.36
CA ASN A 190 -5.83 0.40 -14.78
C ASN A 190 -6.88 0.42 -13.67
N PHE A 191 -7.01 1.56 -12.99
CA PHE A 191 -7.88 1.76 -11.82
C PHE A 191 -9.31 2.17 -12.19
#